data_AF-A0A327VZW5-F1
#
_entry.id   AF-A0A327VZW5-F1
#
_cell.length_a   1.000
_cell.length_b   1.000
_cell.length_c   1.000
_cell.angle_alpha   90.00
_cell.angle_beta   90.00
_cell.angle_gamma   90.00
#
_symmetry.space_group_name_H-M   'P 1'
#
loop_
_entity.id
_entity.type
_entity.pdbx_description
1 polymer ?
#
loop_
_entity_poly.entity_id
_entity_poly.type
_entity_poly.pdbx_seq_one_letter_code
_entity_poly.pdbx_strand_id
1 'polypeptide(L)'
;MNKIQEIESTIKELEEKVHALDLGSMDEHTLEIVRLLKTRTDLLKDLFRLQWEQKSMLERHQFRKEDLSTTFHYMKKYEEEVKDQWQYKKTYIEMTEQLETILQRDFGDINILFKIIHAELASAKYLNIQKNVSLKICFQMLSDRRMEEAVVNDLLHNYALLNALECPLKGLSIF
;
A
#
# COMPACT_ATOMS: atom_id res chain seq x y z
N MET A 1 16.56 9.06 -20.89
CA MET A 1 15.49 9.78 -20.15
C MET A 1 15.02 8.84 -19.05
N ASN A 2 14.78 9.30 -17.83
CA ASN A 2 14.35 8.40 -16.73
C ASN A 2 12.90 7.99 -16.97
N LYS A 3 12.55 6.70 -16.86
CA LYS A 3 11.18 6.17 -17.05
C LYS A 3 10.12 6.93 -16.24
N ILE A 4 10.49 7.47 -15.07
CA ILE A 4 9.63 8.35 -14.28
C ILE A 4 9.31 9.65 -15.02
N GLN A 5 10.33 10.33 -15.57
CA GLN A 5 10.16 11.58 -16.31
C GLN A 5 9.35 11.38 -17.59
N GLU A 6 9.48 10.22 -18.24
CA GLU A 6 8.68 9.85 -19.41
C GLU A 6 7.19 9.74 -19.07
N ILE A 7 6.87 9.07 -17.95
CA ILE A 7 5.49 8.92 -17.47
C ILE A 7 4.92 10.28 -17.03
N GLU A 8 5.69 11.09 -16.31
CA GLU A 8 5.28 12.45 -15.89
C GLU A 8 4.96 13.35 -17.09
N SER A 9 5.80 13.34 -18.14
CA SER A 9 5.54 14.09 -19.38
C SER A 9 4.26 13.61 -20.05
N THR A 10 4.06 12.29 -20.14
CA THR A 10 2.88 11.69 -20.77
C THR A 10 1.60 12.06 -20.00
N ILE A 11 1.64 12.05 -18.66
CA ILE A 11 0.50 12.47 -17.83
C ILE A 11 0.14 13.94 -18.11
N LYS A 12 1.15 14.83 -18.17
CA LYS A 12 0.93 16.25 -18.45
C LYS A 12 0.29 16.47 -19.83
N GLU A 13 0.78 15.76 -20.86
CA GLU A 13 0.20 15.81 -22.20
C GLU A 13 -1.26 15.31 -22.23
N LEU A 14 -1.59 14.27 -21.45
CA LEU A 14 -2.97 13.79 -21.33
C LEU A 14 -3.87 14.81 -20.62
N GLU A 15 -3.37 15.48 -19.58
CA GLU A 15 -4.12 16.54 -18.89
C GLU A 15 -4.42 17.71 -19.82
N GLU A 16 -3.43 18.16 -20.59
CA GLU A 16 -3.59 19.21 -21.61
C GLU A 16 -4.62 18.80 -22.68
N LYS A 17 -4.58 17.55 -23.16
CA LYS A 17 -5.57 17.01 -24.11
C LYS A 17 -6.99 17.00 -23.52
N VAL A 18 -7.15 16.54 -22.28
CA VAL A 18 -8.46 16.53 -21.61
C VAL A 18 -8.99 17.96 -21.43
N HIS A 19 -8.13 18.93 -21.10
CA HIS A 19 -8.53 20.33 -20.93
C HIS A 19 -8.87 21.02 -22.25
N ALA A 20 -8.31 20.55 -23.37
CA ALA A 20 -8.59 21.07 -24.70
C ALA A 20 -9.89 20.50 -25.32
N LEU A 21 -10.46 19.43 -24.76
CA LEU A 21 -11.71 18.85 -25.23
C LEU A 21 -12.90 19.69 -24.73
N ASP A 22 -13.69 20.22 -25.66
CA ASP A 22 -14.90 20.98 -25.37
C ASP A 22 -16.03 20.03 -24.93
N LEU A 23 -16.55 20.24 -23.72
CA LEU A 23 -17.64 19.46 -23.14
C LEU A 23 -19.01 19.76 -23.80
N GLY A 24 -19.08 20.71 -24.74
CA GLY A 24 -20.30 21.16 -25.40
C GLY A 24 -20.94 20.17 -26.38
N SER A 25 -20.23 19.13 -26.84
CA SER A 25 -20.78 18.08 -27.72
C SER A 25 -20.65 16.70 -27.06
N MET A 26 -21.72 16.32 -26.34
CA MET A 26 -21.68 15.24 -25.33
C MET A 26 -21.54 13.81 -25.87
N ASP A 27 -21.69 13.54 -27.17
CA ASP A 27 -21.76 12.13 -27.63
C ASP A 27 -20.44 11.61 -28.22
N GLU A 28 -19.63 12.44 -28.89
CA GLU A 28 -18.37 12.01 -29.52
C GLU A 28 -17.16 12.13 -28.59
N HIS A 29 -17.10 13.15 -27.73
CA HIS A 29 -15.94 13.41 -26.88
C HIS A 29 -15.98 12.69 -25.52
N THR A 30 -17.14 12.24 -25.04
CA THR A 30 -17.25 11.59 -23.73
C THR A 30 -16.48 10.27 -23.68
N LEU A 31 -16.55 9.43 -24.72
CA LEU A 31 -15.78 8.18 -24.76
C LEU A 31 -14.27 8.42 -24.82
N GLU A 32 -13.84 9.46 -25.52
CA GLU A 32 -12.44 9.87 -25.61
C GLU A 32 -11.92 10.39 -24.25
N ILE A 33 -12.68 11.27 -23.59
CA ILE A 33 -12.37 11.77 -22.24
C ILE A 33 -12.23 10.60 -21.25
N VAL A 34 -13.18 9.67 -21.24
CA VAL A 34 -13.13 8.48 -20.36
C VAL A 34 -11.87 7.65 -20.65
N ARG A 35 -11.50 7.46 -21.92
CA ARG A 35 -10.29 6.73 -22.29
C ARG A 35 -9.01 7.44 -21.86
N LEU A 36 -8.95 8.77 -22.02
CA LEU A 36 -7.81 9.59 -21.60
C LEU A 36 -7.65 9.58 -20.08
N LEU A 37 -8.75 9.74 -19.34
CA LEU A 37 -8.77 9.67 -17.88
C LEU A 37 -8.33 8.29 -17.38
N LYS A 38 -8.81 7.21 -18.00
CA LYS A 38 -8.35 5.85 -17.67
C LYS A 38 -6.85 5.68 -17.89
N THR A 39 -6.35 6.12 -19.05
CA THR A 39 -4.92 6.05 -19.38
C THR A 39 -4.08 6.85 -18.37
N ARG A 40 -4.55 8.05 -18.00
CA ARG A 40 -3.93 8.88 -16.96
C ARG A 40 -3.89 8.16 -15.62
N THR A 41 -5.00 7.54 -15.18
CA THR A 41 -5.06 6.77 -13.94
C THR A 41 -4.08 5.60 -13.94
N ASP A 42 -3.98 4.85 -15.05
CA ASP A 42 -3.06 3.72 -15.13
C ASP A 42 -1.59 4.17 -15.12
N LEU A 43 -1.26 5.28 -15.78
CA LEU A 43 0.07 5.90 -15.71
C LEU A 43 0.41 6.42 -14.31
N LEU A 44 -0.56 7.01 -13.59
CA LEU A 44 -0.37 7.45 -12.20
C LEU A 44 -0.08 6.26 -11.27
N LYS A 45 -0.74 5.11 -11.47
CA LYS A 45 -0.43 3.88 -10.71
C LYS A 45 1.00 3.40 -10.97
N ASP A 46 1.41 3.37 -12.24
CA ASP A 46 2.76 2.96 -12.62
C ASP A 46 3.83 3.93 -12.07
N LEU A 47 3.56 5.24 -12.15
CA LEU A 47 4.42 6.28 -11.59
C LEU A 47 4.57 6.09 -10.07
N PHE A 48 3.45 5.93 -9.36
CA PHE A 48 3.44 5.73 -7.92
C PHE A 48 4.23 4.47 -7.52
N ARG A 49 4.05 3.36 -8.26
CA ARG A 49 4.83 2.13 -8.04
C ARG A 49 6.32 2.39 -8.19
N LEU A 50 6.75 3.00 -9.30
CA LEU A 50 8.16 3.27 -9.56
C LEU A 50 8.78 4.23 -8.52
N GLN A 51 8.05 5.27 -8.13
CA GLN A 51 8.48 6.19 -7.08
C GLN A 51 8.60 5.47 -5.73
N TRP A 52 7.68 4.57 -5.40
CA TRP A 52 7.73 3.77 -4.18
C TRP A 52 8.95 2.84 -4.16
N GLU A 53 9.23 2.17 -5.28
CA GLU A 53 10.39 1.29 -5.43
C GLU A 53 11.72 2.03 -5.23
N GLN A 54 11.80 3.31 -5.63
CA GLN A 54 12.99 4.15 -5.44
C GLN A 54 13.18 4.65 -4.00
N LYS A 55 12.13 4.66 -3.16
CA LYS A 55 12.25 5.07 -1.76
C LYS A 55 13.06 4.05 -0.97
N SER A 56 13.99 4.55 -0.17
CA SER A 56 14.63 3.80 0.91
C SER A 56 13.61 3.33 1.95
N MET A 57 13.99 2.34 2.78
CA MET A 57 13.14 1.86 3.88
C MET A 57 12.74 2.99 4.84
N LEU A 58 13.68 3.89 5.17
CA LEU A 58 13.44 5.04 6.04
C LEU A 58 12.39 5.99 5.44
N GLU A 59 12.49 6.31 4.15
CA GLU A 59 11.52 7.17 3.46
C GLU A 59 10.13 6.52 3.39
N ARG A 60 10.06 5.21 3.15
CA ARG A 60 8.80 4.46 3.15
C ARG A 60 8.14 4.51 4.53
N HIS A 61 8.93 4.38 5.59
CA HIS A 61 8.45 4.45 6.97
C HIS A 61 7.92 5.84 7.32
N GLN A 62 8.70 6.89 7.02
CA GLN A 62 8.31 8.27 7.27
C GLN A 62 6.99 8.61 6.55
N PHE A 63 6.88 8.23 5.28
CA PHE A 63 5.67 8.44 4.49
C PHE A 63 4.44 7.76 5.11
N ARG A 64 4.58 6.51 5.58
CA ARG A 64 3.49 5.80 6.25
C ARG A 64 3.08 6.46 7.57
N LYS A 65 4.05 6.97 8.35
CA LYS A 65 3.77 7.73 9.59
C LYS A 65 3.01 9.03 9.33
N GLU A 66 3.41 9.77 8.29
CA GLU A 66 2.70 10.98 7.85
C GLU A 66 1.25 10.65 7.43
N ASP A 67 1.08 9.62 6.60
CA ASP A 67 -0.24 9.16 6.14
C ASP A 67 -1.13 8.66 7.30
N LEU A 68 -0.56 7.96 8.30
CA LEU A 68 -1.27 7.56 9.51
C LEU A 68 -1.72 8.78 10.32
N SER A 69 -0.86 9.79 10.48
CA SER A 69 -1.19 11.04 11.17
C SER A 69 -2.34 11.78 10.51
N THR A 70 -2.33 11.89 9.18
CA THR A 70 -3.44 12.45 8.40
C THR A 70 -4.73 11.64 8.61
N THR A 71 -4.64 10.31 8.54
CA THR A 71 -5.79 9.42 8.76
C THR A 71 -6.36 9.57 10.17
N PHE A 72 -5.51 9.72 11.18
CA PHE A 72 -5.93 9.96 12.57
C PHE A 72 -6.67 11.28 12.73
N HIS A 73 -6.23 12.35 12.04
CA HIS A 73 -6.95 13.62 12.04
C HIS A 73 -8.37 13.47 11.45
N TYR A 74 -8.50 12.72 10.35
CA TYR A 74 -9.80 12.40 9.78
C TYR A 74 -10.67 11.54 10.69
N MET A 75 -10.08 10.51 11.33
CA MET A 75 -10.77 9.67 12.32
C MET A 75 -11.30 10.50 13.50
N LYS A 76 -10.58 11.53 13.98
CA LYS A 76 -11.10 12.42 15.03
C LYS A 76 -12.34 13.22 14.60
N LYS A 77 -12.53 13.44 13.30
CA LYS A 77 -13.61 14.26 12.75
C LYS A 77 -14.81 13.44 12.30
N TYR A 78 -14.56 12.25 11.74
CA TYR A 78 -15.55 11.39 11.08
C TYR A 78 -15.68 9.99 11.73
N GLU A 79 -14.93 9.76 12.82
CA GLU A 79 -14.94 8.57 13.69
C GLU A 79 -15.12 7.23 12.96
N GLU A 80 -16.35 6.73 12.91
CA GLU A 80 -16.69 5.40 12.40
C GLU A 80 -16.38 5.25 10.90
N GLU A 81 -16.40 6.32 10.10
CA GLU A 81 -16.12 6.23 8.66
C GLU A 81 -14.65 5.88 8.33
N VAL A 82 -13.73 6.21 9.25
CA VAL A 82 -12.27 6.13 9.00
C VAL A 82 -11.56 5.22 10.02
N LYS A 83 -12.30 4.69 11.00
CA LYS A 83 -11.78 3.85 12.08
C LYS A 83 -11.06 2.59 11.58
N ASP A 84 -11.70 1.83 10.71
CA ASP A 84 -11.10 0.62 10.12
C ASP A 84 -9.87 0.95 9.29
N GLN A 85 -9.91 2.07 8.56
CA GLN A 85 -8.76 2.54 7.80
C GLN A 85 -7.59 2.92 8.70
N TRP A 86 -7.86 3.63 9.80
CA TRP A 86 -6.85 4.00 10.77
C TRP A 86 -6.25 2.77 11.45
N GLN A 87 -7.10 1.83 11.89
CA GLN A 87 -6.67 0.59 12.54
C GLN A 87 -5.81 -0.24 11.59
N TYR A 88 -6.23 -0.40 10.33
CA TYR A 88 -5.45 -1.12 9.32
C TYR A 88 -4.05 -0.50 9.15
N LYS A 89 -3.98 0.81 8.94
CA LYS A 89 -2.69 1.50 8.72
C LYS A 89 -1.78 1.41 9.94
N LYS A 90 -2.36 1.59 11.14
CA LYS A 90 -1.63 1.48 12.40
C LYS A 90 -1.03 0.09 12.57
N THR A 91 -1.86 -0.96 12.47
CA THR A 91 -1.42 -2.35 12.62
C THR A 91 -0.43 -2.75 11.53
N TYR A 92 -0.57 -2.24 10.30
CA TYR A 92 0.39 -2.49 9.22
C TYR A 92 1.78 -1.93 9.55
N ILE A 93 1.84 -0.70 10.09
CA ILE A 93 3.10 -0.07 10.49
C ILE A 93 3.73 -0.85 11.66
N GLU A 94 2.94 -1.19 12.69
CA GLU A 94 3.40 -1.98 13.83
C GLU A 94 3.97 -3.34 13.39
N MET A 95 3.29 -4.03 12.48
CA MET A 95 3.76 -5.31 11.91
C MET A 95 5.09 -5.15 11.15
N THR A 96 5.29 -4.04 10.42
CA THR A 96 6.56 -3.77 9.75
C THR A 96 7.70 -3.46 10.72
N GLU A 97 7.46 -2.67 11.77
CA GLU A 97 8.47 -2.35 12.79
C GLU A 97 8.88 -3.59 13.62
N GLN A 98 7.91 -4.45 13.95
CA GLN A 98 8.18 -5.74 14.60
C GLN A 98 9.05 -6.63 13.73
N LEU A 99 8.81 -6.66 12.43
CA LEU A 99 9.55 -7.49 11.51
C LEU A 99 11.01 -7.03 11.34
N GLU A 100 11.26 -5.71 11.35
CA GLU A 100 12.62 -5.17 11.41
C GLU A 100 13.35 -5.62 12.68
N THR A 101 12.65 -5.63 13.82
CA THR A 101 13.20 -6.12 15.10
C THR A 101 13.49 -7.63 15.05
N ILE A 102 12.61 -8.41 14.41
CA ILE A 102 12.79 -9.85 14.23
C ILE A 102 14.00 -10.14 13.34
N LEU A 103 14.18 -9.40 12.25
CA LEU A 103 15.27 -9.58 11.29
C LEU A 103 16.66 -9.26 11.86
N GLN A 104 16.74 -8.55 12.99
CA GLN A 104 17.98 -8.33 13.74
C GLN A 104 18.39 -9.54 14.59
N ARG A 105 17.51 -10.52 14.76
CA ARG A 105 17.74 -11.74 15.52
C ARG A 105 17.98 -12.91 14.58
N ASP A 106 18.59 -13.97 15.10
CA ASP A 106 18.79 -15.19 14.35
C ASP A 106 17.76 -16.25 14.76
N PHE A 107 16.83 -16.55 13.86
CA PHE A 107 15.87 -17.65 13.98
C PHE A 107 16.24 -18.85 13.06
N GLY A 108 17.51 -18.96 12.66
CA GLY A 108 18.00 -20.01 11.78
C GLY A 108 17.27 -20.04 10.43
N ASP A 109 16.83 -21.22 10.03
CA ASP A 109 16.14 -21.43 8.75
C ASP A 109 14.83 -20.63 8.63
N ILE A 110 14.18 -20.29 9.75
CA ILE A 110 12.91 -19.56 9.78
C ILE A 110 13.10 -18.10 9.32
N ASN A 111 14.33 -17.56 9.39
CA ASN A 111 14.64 -16.21 8.92
C ASN A 111 14.21 -15.96 7.46
N ILE A 112 14.16 -17.00 6.62
CA ILE A 112 13.70 -16.85 5.24
C ILE A 112 12.24 -16.40 5.17
N LEU A 113 11.38 -16.90 6.07
CA LEU A 113 9.97 -16.53 6.12
C LEU A 113 9.83 -15.05 6.49
N PHE A 114 10.59 -14.58 7.49
CA PHE A 114 10.58 -13.17 7.87
C PHE A 114 11.08 -12.24 6.77
N LYS A 115 12.10 -12.66 6.01
CA LYS A 115 12.59 -11.91 4.85
C LYS A 115 11.55 -11.80 3.72
N ILE A 116 10.84 -12.89 3.44
CA ILE A 116 9.75 -12.89 2.45
C ILE A 116 8.62 -11.96 2.90
N ILE A 117 8.15 -12.10 4.14
CA ILE A 117 7.12 -11.22 4.70
C ILE A 117 7.56 -9.76 4.59
N HIS A 118 8.82 -9.46 4.88
CA HIS A 118 9.35 -8.10 4.85
C HIS A 118 9.35 -7.53 3.44
N ALA A 119 9.80 -8.31 2.46
CA ALA A 119 9.79 -7.93 1.05
C ALA A 119 8.36 -7.66 0.55
N GLU A 120 7.40 -8.53 0.89
CA GLU A 120 5.99 -8.39 0.52
C GLU A 120 5.38 -7.12 1.13
N LEU A 121 5.61 -6.86 2.42
CA LEU A 121 5.10 -5.65 3.07
C LEU A 121 5.77 -4.37 2.56
N ALA A 122 7.02 -4.46 2.08
CA ALA A 122 7.75 -3.35 1.50
C ALA A 122 7.33 -3.04 0.05
N SER A 123 6.68 -3.98 -0.65
CA SER A 123 6.34 -3.87 -2.08
C SER A 123 5.37 -2.74 -2.44
N ALA A 124 4.55 -2.29 -1.49
CA ALA A 124 3.53 -1.27 -1.69
C ALA A 124 3.37 -0.36 -0.46
N LYS A 125 2.68 0.77 -0.64
CA LYS A 125 2.29 1.68 0.45
C LYS A 125 1.58 0.92 1.58
N TYR A 126 0.48 0.25 1.24
CA TYR A 126 -0.22 -0.73 2.06
C TYR A 126 -0.71 -1.85 1.15
N LEU A 127 -0.31 -3.08 1.44
CA LEU A 127 -0.76 -4.27 0.73
C LEU A 127 -2.10 -4.73 1.30
N ASN A 128 -2.97 -5.33 0.48
CA ASN A 128 -4.14 -6.06 0.97
C ASN A 128 -3.71 -7.45 1.49
N ILE A 129 -3.61 -7.58 2.81
CA ILE A 129 -3.09 -8.78 3.47
C ILE A 129 -3.96 -10.01 3.19
N GLN A 130 -5.29 -9.84 3.21
CA GLN A 130 -6.25 -10.92 2.96
C GLN A 130 -6.08 -11.57 1.57
N LYS A 131 -5.63 -10.79 0.57
CA LYS A 131 -5.46 -11.25 -0.81
C LYS A 131 -4.04 -11.69 -1.16
N ASN A 132 -3.07 -11.53 -0.27
CA ASN A 132 -1.68 -11.89 -0.56
C ASN A 132 -1.40 -13.36 -0.19
N VAL A 133 -1.19 -14.19 -1.22
CA VAL A 133 -0.94 -15.63 -1.08
C VAL A 133 0.40 -15.93 -0.41
N SER A 134 1.47 -15.19 -0.76
CA SER A 134 2.80 -15.35 -0.17
C SER A 134 2.75 -15.18 1.34
N LEU A 135 2.13 -14.10 1.80
CA LEU A 135 1.97 -13.81 3.23
C LEU A 135 1.17 -14.90 3.92
N LYS A 136 0.04 -15.33 3.34
CA LYS A 136 -0.76 -16.42 3.90
C LYS A 136 0.05 -17.69 4.13
N ILE A 137 0.88 -18.08 3.17
CA ILE A 137 1.75 -19.26 3.29
C ILE A 137 2.79 -19.05 4.39
N CYS A 138 3.50 -17.92 4.40
CA CYS A 138 4.53 -17.64 5.40
C CYS A 138 3.95 -17.62 6.82
N PHE A 139 2.80 -16.95 7.03
CA PHE A 139 2.16 -16.87 8.34
C PHE A 139 1.58 -18.21 8.80
N GLN A 140 1.06 -19.04 7.89
CA GLN A 140 0.67 -20.41 8.23
C GLN A 140 1.87 -21.23 8.70
N MET A 141 2.98 -21.19 7.96
CA MET A 141 4.20 -21.91 8.32
C MET A 141 4.77 -21.44 9.67
N LEU A 142 4.71 -20.15 9.97
CA LEU A 142 5.12 -19.61 11.26
C LEU A 142 4.20 -20.09 12.41
N SER A 143 2.88 -20.11 12.18
CA SER A 143 1.92 -20.59 13.18
C SER A 143 2.12 -22.07 13.52
N ASP A 144 2.41 -22.90 12.51
CA ASP A 144 2.64 -24.35 12.69
C ASP A 144 3.91 -24.65 13.50
N ARG A 145 4.90 -23.73 13.47
CA ARG A 145 6.16 -23.87 14.22
C ARG A 145 6.02 -23.60 15.72
N ARG A 146 4.87 -23.11 16.20
CA ARG A 146 4.56 -22.85 17.62
C ARG A 146 5.71 -22.14 18.37
N MET A 147 6.20 -21.05 17.78
CA MET A 147 7.27 -20.25 18.37
C MET A 147 6.80 -19.57 19.66
N GLU A 148 7.60 -19.64 20.72
CA GLU A 148 7.26 -19.07 22.03
C GLU A 148 7.68 -17.60 22.16
N GLU A 149 8.44 -17.09 21.20
CA GLU A 149 8.94 -15.72 21.22
C GLU A 149 7.81 -14.70 21.09
N ALA A 150 7.66 -13.87 22.11
CA ALA A 150 6.62 -12.83 22.18
C ALA A 150 6.54 -11.98 20.91
N VAL A 151 7.69 -11.59 20.36
CA VAL A 151 7.74 -10.76 19.14
C VAL A 151 7.14 -11.47 17.91
N VAL A 152 7.28 -12.79 17.82
CA VAL A 152 6.69 -13.59 16.72
C VAL A 152 5.19 -13.75 16.96
N ASN A 153 4.77 -13.95 18.20
CA ASN A 153 3.36 -14.01 18.57
C ASN A 153 2.62 -12.69 18.31
N ASP A 154 3.26 -11.55 18.61
CA ASP A 154 2.71 -10.24 18.29
C ASP A 154 2.60 -10.04 16.76
N LEU A 155 3.58 -10.52 15.99
CA LEU A 155 3.53 -10.49 14.52
C LEU A 155 2.35 -11.34 13.99
N LEU A 156 2.15 -12.55 14.53
CA LEU A 156 1.01 -13.41 14.17
C LEU A 156 -0.33 -12.75 14.52
N HIS A 157 -0.41 -12.09 15.68
CA HIS A 157 -1.60 -11.35 16.11
C HIS A 157 -1.91 -10.20 15.14
N ASN A 158 -0.91 -9.39 14.79
CA ASN A 158 -1.07 -8.29 13.85
C ASN A 158 -1.50 -8.77 12.45
N TYR A 159 -0.96 -9.90 12.00
CA TYR A 159 -1.44 -10.54 10.76
C TYR A 159 -2.91 -10.93 10.85
N ALA A 160 -3.35 -11.54 11.95
CA ALA A 160 -4.75 -11.95 12.13
C ALA A 160 -5.70 -10.74 12.11
N LEU A 161 -5.32 -9.63 12.77
CA LEU A 161 -6.08 -8.38 12.73
C LEU A 161 -6.19 -7.83 11.31
N LEU A 162 -5.06 -7.72 10.59
CA LEU A 162 -5.05 -7.20 9.21
C LEU A 162 -5.78 -8.12 8.22
N ASN A 163 -5.79 -9.43 8.45
CA ASN A 163 -6.50 -10.39 7.61
C ASN A 163 -8.03 -10.32 7.83
N ALA A 164 -8.47 -9.90 9.02
CA ALA A 164 -9.89 -9.68 9.33
C ALA A 164 -10.42 -8.33 8.81
N LEU A 165 -9.54 -7.35 8.63
CA LEU A 165 -9.88 -6.03 8.08
C LEU A 165 -9.76 -6.02 6.55
N GLU A 166 -10.73 -5.40 5.87
CA GLU A 166 -10.55 -5.12 4.45
C GLU A 166 -9.55 -3.98 4.29
N CYS A 167 -8.54 -4.18 3.43
CA CYS A 167 -7.61 -3.11 3.11
C CYS A 167 -8.39 -1.89 2.60
N PRO A 168 -8.23 -0.70 3.20
CA PRO A 168 -9.06 0.48 2.96
C PRO A 168 -8.72 1.19 1.64
N LEU A 169 -8.50 0.41 0.58
CA LEU A 169 -8.35 0.91 -0.79
C LEU A 169 -9.71 1.22 -1.44
N LYS A 170 -10.84 0.95 -0.76
CA LYS A 170 -12.19 1.31 -1.25
C LYS A 170 -12.52 2.80 -1.18
N GLY A 171 -11.71 3.62 -0.48
CA GLY A 171 -12.02 5.04 -0.20
C GLY A 171 -11.23 6.09 -0.98
N LEU A 172 -10.28 5.71 -1.83
CA LEU A 172 -9.59 6.64 -2.73
C LEU A 172 -9.78 6.22 -4.18
N SER A 173 -11.04 6.25 -4.63
CA SER A 173 -11.40 6.43 -6.05
C SER A 173 -11.11 7.86 -6.53
N ILE A 174 -10.07 8.48 -5.96
CA ILE A 174 -9.36 9.65 -6.47
C ILE A 174 -7.86 9.35 -6.28
N PHE A 175 -7.38 8.37 -7.04
CA PHE A 175 -6.03 8.32 -7.57
C PHE A 175 -6.15 7.89 -9.03
#